data_AF-A0A1W5CZ82-F1
#
_entry.id   AF-A0A1W5CZ82-F1
#
_cell.length_a   1.000
_cell.length_b   1.000
_cell.length_c   1.000
_cell.angle_alpha   90.00
_cell.angle_beta   90.00
_cell.angle_gamma   90.00
#
_symmetry.space_group_name_H-M   'P 1'
#
loop_
_entity.id
_entity.type
_entity.pdbx_description
1 polymer ?
#
loop_
_entity_poly.entity_id
_entity_poly.type
_entity_poly.pdbx_seq_one_letter_code
_entity_poly.pdbx_strand_id
1 'polypeptide(L)'
;MPLKDLMQRPTHGQIVEIPHSSPSLLQEFVGDEDAQRAGLATHARLRQLTHNVVTEQRDLSIPQDLLDTCDDDLVLVPGTLAETIRTSSGQSRTIQRKVLVEYKYNNGPNVESQVHQLVSLLSSAGGSDLRTLQCKGYVDERDDTGRYAFVFSYPNDTDLSLPISLNEVLRGTTKHARLSLPDRFHVAQVIANSVSVLHADGWVHKSIRSHSIVFFERRDGPLTYDHPFLVDFEYSRPENSDTMWDSDEDAQRNLYRHPARQYTPTESFTKLHDIYALGVVLLEIGLWQTAFEIQEQAIRRLGIAAVVGEWKLKKVYIEAAGAGLIHQMGPAYSNAVLTCLSGDLGHVTVQSDLQMPSLRGDSQTAGTRADIGMIFYQKVVEMLDPSHLSK
;
A
#
# COMPACT_ATOMS: atom_id res chain seq x y z
N MET A 1 4.47 -24.84 -20.83
CA MET A 1 5.83 -24.64 -20.30
C MET A 1 5.88 -25.35 -18.94
N PRO A 2 6.86 -26.22 -18.65
CA PRO A 2 6.95 -26.91 -17.36
C PRO A 2 7.09 -25.92 -16.20
N LEU A 3 6.43 -26.17 -15.05
CA LEU A 3 6.45 -25.29 -13.86
C LEU A 3 7.87 -24.89 -13.43
N LYS A 4 8.83 -25.83 -13.58
CA LYS A 4 10.25 -25.66 -13.25
C LYS A 4 10.96 -24.54 -14.03
N ASP A 5 10.50 -24.22 -15.24
CA ASP A 5 11.13 -23.19 -16.07
C ASP A 5 10.70 -21.76 -15.67
N LEU A 6 9.60 -21.60 -14.92
CA LEU A 6 9.18 -20.33 -14.30
C LEU A 6 9.83 -20.06 -12.92
N MET A 7 10.52 -21.06 -12.35
CA MET A 7 11.02 -21.05 -10.97
C MET A 7 12.47 -20.58 -10.82
N GLN A 8 12.99 -19.75 -11.74
CA GLN A 8 14.28 -19.11 -11.49
C GLN A 8 14.15 -18.20 -10.27
N ARG A 9 14.96 -18.46 -9.23
CA ARG A 9 14.92 -17.73 -7.95
C ARG A 9 14.96 -16.21 -8.22
N PRO A 10 13.92 -15.45 -7.87
CA PRO A 10 14.03 -14.00 -7.88
C PRO A 10 15.05 -13.61 -6.82
N THR A 11 16.00 -12.75 -7.18
CA THR A 11 16.75 -11.98 -6.19
C THR A 11 15.78 -11.07 -5.44
N HIS A 12 16.05 -10.77 -4.16
CA HIS A 12 15.22 -9.90 -3.31
C HIS A 12 14.68 -8.70 -4.12
N GLY A 13 13.35 -8.62 -4.28
CA GLY A 13 12.68 -7.52 -4.98
C GLY A 13 12.31 -7.74 -6.46
N GLN A 14 12.67 -8.85 -7.13
CA GLN A 14 12.21 -9.09 -8.52
C GLN A 14 10.76 -9.56 -8.59
N ILE A 15 9.94 -8.88 -9.40
CA ILE A 15 8.58 -9.31 -9.76
C ILE A 15 8.68 -10.54 -10.67
N VAL A 16 8.26 -11.71 -10.17
CA VAL A 16 8.12 -12.91 -11.00
C VAL A 16 6.79 -12.83 -11.74
N GLU A 17 6.84 -12.87 -13.07
CA GLU A 17 5.64 -12.95 -13.90
C GLU A 17 4.90 -14.27 -13.64
N ILE A 18 3.88 -14.24 -12.78
CA ILE A 18 2.86 -15.28 -12.76
C ILE A 18 1.95 -15.02 -13.99
N PRO A 19 1.83 -15.97 -14.94
CA PRO A 19 1.04 -15.76 -16.15
C PRO A 19 -0.42 -15.40 -15.80
N HIS A 20 -1.02 -14.48 -16.57
CA HIS A 20 -2.39 -13.97 -16.37
C HIS A 20 -3.53 -15.01 -16.52
N SER A 21 -3.25 -16.31 -16.57
CA SER A 21 -4.10 -17.20 -17.37
C SER A 21 -4.32 -18.59 -16.76
N SER A 22 -4.87 -18.66 -15.54
CA SER A 22 -6.01 -19.54 -15.17
C SER A 22 -6.13 -19.68 -13.64
N PRO A 23 -7.35 -19.72 -13.08
CA PRO A 23 -7.56 -20.02 -11.65
C PRO A 23 -6.92 -21.35 -11.18
N SER A 24 -6.83 -22.33 -12.08
CA SER A 24 -6.22 -23.64 -11.82
C SER A 24 -4.70 -23.56 -11.62
N LEU A 25 -3.99 -22.71 -12.38
CA LEU A 25 -2.56 -22.52 -12.22
C LEU A 25 -2.24 -21.78 -10.92
N LEU A 26 -3.01 -20.75 -10.56
CA LEU A 26 -2.83 -20.05 -9.29
C LEU A 26 -3.02 -21.00 -8.09
N GLN A 27 -3.95 -21.96 -8.18
CA GLN A 27 -4.18 -22.94 -7.12
C GLN A 27 -2.98 -23.89 -6.93
N GLU A 28 -2.31 -24.25 -8.02
CA GLU A 28 -1.09 -25.07 -7.98
C GLU A 28 0.05 -24.33 -7.26
N PHE A 29 0.24 -23.03 -7.55
CA PHE A 29 1.26 -22.20 -6.88
C PHE A 29 1.01 -21.99 -5.38
N VAL A 30 -0.25 -21.92 -4.94
CA VAL A 30 -0.57 -21.74 -3.51
C VAL A 30 -0.19 -22.98 -2.68
N GLY A 31 -0.34 -24.17 -3.26
CA GLY A 31 -0.04 -25.45 -2.60
C GLY A 31 1.42 -25.90 -2.68
N ASP A 32 2.24 -25.24 -3.51
CA ASP A 32 3.61 -25.66 -3.80
C ASP A 32 4.61 -25.13 -2.73
N GLU A 33 5.41 -26.03 -2.16
CA GLU A 33 6.38 -25.67 -1.11
C GLU A 33 7.51 -24.77 -1.62
N ASP A 34 7.94 -24.94 -2.87
CA ASP A 34 9.01 -24.14 -3.45
C ASP A 34 8.50 -22.72 -3.78
N ALA A 35 7.25 -22.60 -4.23
CA ALA A 35 6.56 -21.32 -4.40
C ALA A 35 6.35 -20.59 -3.07
N GLN A 36 6.07 -21.31 -1.97
CA GLN A 36 6.02 -20.73 -0.63
C GLN A 36 7.39 -20.20 -0.20
N ARG A 37 8.46 -20.98 -0.42
CA ARG A 37 9.84 -20.54 -0.11
C ARG A 37 10.28 -19.35 -0.97
N ALA A 38 9.75 -19.23 -2.18
CA ALA A 38 10.04 -18.13 -3.10
C ALA A 38 9.13 -16.90 -2.89
N GLY A 39 8.19 -16.92 -1.93
CA GLY A 39 7.22 -15.85 -1.70
C GLY A 39 6.08 -15.76 -2.73
N LEU A 40 6.12 -16.59 -3.78
CA LEU A 40 5.16 -16.60 -4.89
C LEU A 40 3.77 -17.09 -4.49
N ALA A 41 3.67 -17.92 -3.45
CA ALA A 41 2.39 -18.42 -2.96
C ALA A 41 1.49 -17.28 -2.44
N THR A 42 2.07 -16.24 -1.83
CA THR A 42 1.30 -15.08 -1.37
C THR A 42 0.75 -14.28 -2.54
N HIS A 43 1.59 -13.96 -3.52
CA HIS A 43 1.17 -13.28 -4.75
C HIS A 43 0.08 -14.05 -5.50
N ALA A 44 0.23 -15.37 -5.63
CA ALA A 44 -0.77 -16.22 -6.25
C ALA A 44 -2.12 -16.16 -5.50
N ARG A 45 -2.11 -16.23 -4.16
CA ARG A 45 -3.31 -16.09 -3.34
C ARG A 45 -3.96 -14.71 -3.50
N LEU A 46 -3.18 -13.64 -3.48
CA LEU A 46 -3.71 -12.28 -3.65
C LEU A 46 -4.34 -12.06 -5.02
N ARG A 47 -3.76 -12.64 -6.09
CA ARG A 47 -4.36 -12.65 -7.43
C ARG A 47 -5.59 -13.55 -7.54
N GLN A 48 -5.69 -14.65 -6.78
CA GLN A 48 -6.94 -15.44 -6.76
C GLN A 48 -8.11 -14.63 -6.19
N LEU A 49 -7.84 -13.83 -5.14
CA LEU A 49 -8.85 -12.98 -4.52
C LEU A 49 -9.41 -11.92 -5.48
N THR A 50 -8.70 -11.55 -6.55
CA THR A 50 -9.24 -10.65 -7.58
C THR A 50 -10.24 -11.32 -8.53
N HIS A 51 -10.23 -12.66 -8.62
CA HIS A 51 -11.08 -13.42 -9.55
C HIS A 51 -12.26 -14.12 -8.85
N ASN A 52 -12.06 -14.59 -7.62
CA ASN A 52 -13.04 -15.38 -6.89
C ASN A 52 -13.47 -14.64 -5.62
N VAL A 53 -14.45 -13.74 -5.73
CA VAL A 53 -15.01 -13.04 -4.58
C VAL A 53 -15.79 -13.98 -3.63
N VAL A 54 -16.13 -15.23 -4.04
CA VAL A 54 -17.22 -15.99 -3.39
C VAL A 54 -16.89 -17.40 -2.89
N THR A 55 -15.79 -18.04 -3.29
CA THR A 55 -15.61 -19.48 -3.00
C THR A 55 -14.56 -19.71 -1.91
N GLU A 56 -15.05 -20.04 -0.70
CA GLU A 56 -14.30 -20.49 0.49
C GLU A 56 -13.57 -19.42 1.31
N GLN A 57 -14.22 -18.29 1.59
CA GLN A 57 -13.72 -17.38 2.63
C GLN A 57 -13.86 -18.02 4.00
N ARG A 58 -12.76 -18.10 4.75
CA ARG A 58 -12.84 -18.29 6.21
C ARG A 58 -13.61 -17.11 6.75
N ASP A 59 -14.73 -17.38 7.42
CA ASP A 59 -15.40 -16.36 8.21
C ASP A 59 -14.43 -15.92 9.31
N LEU A 60 -13.94 -14.69 9.17
CA LEU A 60 -13.02 -14.03 10.09
C LEU A 60 -13.78 -13.00 10.94
N SER A 61 -15.09 -13.16 11.09
CA SER A 61 -15.87 -12.41 12.06
C SER A 61 -15.43 -12.75 13.48
N ILE A 62 -15.28 -11.71 14.29
CA ILE A 62 -14.94 -11.78 15.70
C ILE A 62 -16.18 -11.30 16.47
N PRO A 63 -16.70 -12.10 17.40
CA PRO A 63 -17.75 -11.64 18.30
C PRO A 63 -17.35 -10.39 19.06
N GLN A 64 -18.24 -9.40 19.10
CA GLN A 64 -17.96 -8.07 19.66
C GLN A 64 -17.56 -8.13 21.15
N ASP A 65 -18.11 -9.08 21.91
CA ASP A 65 -17.79 -9.29 23.33
C ASP A 65 -16.34 -9.77 23.58
N LEU A 66 -15.63 -10.19 22.54
CA LEU A 66 -14.22 -10.59 22.63
C LEU A 66 -13.24 -9.43 22.41
N LEU A 67 -13.69 -8.29 21.90
CA LEU A 67 -12.85 -7.13 21.62
C LEU A 67 -13.14 -6.00 22.61
N ASP A 68 -12.11 -5.62 23.37
CA ASP A 68 -12.13 -4.44 24.23
C ASP A 68 -11.24 -3.35 23.64
N THR A 69 -11.75 -2.13 23.49
CA THR A 69 -11.07 -1.00 22.84
C THR A 69 -11.38 0.30 23.58
N CYS A 70 -10.46 1.26 23.49
CA CYS A 70 -10.75 2.63 23.91
C CYS A 70 -11.32 3.40 22.72
N ASP A 71 -12.34 4.23 22.92
CA ASP A 71 -12.84 5.11 21.87
C ASP A 71 -11.83 6.26 21.69
N ASP A 72 -11.09 6.25 20.59
CA ASP A 72 -10.04 7.21 20.26
C ASP A 72 -10.03 7.46 18.74
N ASP A 73 -9.75 8.68 18.32
CA ASP A 73 -9.77 9.11 16.90
C ASP A 73 -8.45 8.77 16.17
N LEU A 74 -7.74 7.74 16.64
CA LEU A 74 -6.47 7.30 16.07
C LEU A 74 -6.71 6.46 14.80
N VAL A 75 -5.75 6.53 13.87
CA VAL A 75 -5.71 5.62 12.70
C VAL A 75 -5.66 4.16 13.15
N LEU A 76 -4.92 3.88 14.24
CA LEU A 76 -4.86 2.57 14.89
C LEU A 76 -5.11 2.73 16.38
N VAL A 77 -6.24 2.20 16.83
CA VAL A 77 -6.69 2.22 18.21
C VAL A 77 -6.14 0.99 18.95
N PRO A 78 -5.56 1.13 20.16
CA PRO A 78 -5.09 -0.02 20.91
C PRO A 78 -6.29 -0.76 21.51
N GLY A 79 -6.25 -2.09 21.45
CA GLY A 79 -7.29 -2.94 22.00
C GLY A 79 -6.75 -4.21 22.65
N THR A 80 -7.66 -4.96 23.26
CA THR A 80 -7.41 -6.29 23.81
C THR A 80 -8.42 -7.28 23.25
N LEU A 81 -7.92 -8.35 22.62
CA LEU A 81 -8.72 -9.44 22.08
C LEU A 81 -8.65 -10.66 23.02
N ALA A 82 -9.80 -11.18 23.43
CA ALA A 82 -9.92 -12.42 24.17
C ALA A 82 -9.91 -13.62 23.21
N GLU A 83 -8.94 -14.54 23.39
CA GLU A 83 -8.82 -15.74 22.57
C GLU A 83 -8.84 -17.00 23.43
N THR A 84 -9.56 -18.03 22.98
CA THR A 84 -9.54 -19.35 23.64
C THR A 84 -8.50 -20.25 22.99
N ILE A 85 -7.49 -20.66 23.75
CA ILE A 85 -6.44 -21.56 23.28
C ILE A 85 -6.62 -22.93 23.93
N ARG A 86 -6.45 -23.99 23.13
CA ARG A 86 -6.34 -25.36 23.64
C ARG A 86 -4.88 -25.65 23.99
N THR A 87 -4.64 -26.01 25.23
CA THR A 87 -3.33 -26.46 25.70
C THR A 87 -3.03 -27.88 25.21
N SER A 88 -1.76 -28.27 25.24
CA SER A 88 -1.33 -29.64 24.90
C SER A 88 -1.95 -30.72 25.78
N SER A 89 -2.44 -30.38 26.97
CA SER A 89 -3.18 -31.26 27.88
C SER A 89 -4.69 -31.34 27.57
N GLY A 90 -5.16 -30.67 26.51
CA GLY A 90 -6.58 -30.63 26.12
C GLY A 90 -7.45 -29.66 26.91
N GLN A 91 -6.90 -28.92 27.87
CA GLN A 91 -7.62 -27.87 28.59
C GLN A 91 -7.71 -26.59 27.77
N SER A 92 -8.89 -25.98 27.73
CA SER A 92 -9.09 -24.65 27.14
C SER A 92 -8.74 -23.57 28.14
N ARG A 93 -7.97 -22.56 27.71
CA ARG A 93 -7.64 -21.37 28.50
C ARG A 93 -7.92 -20.13 27.67
N THR A 94 -8.66 -19.17 28.24
CA THR A 94 -8.80 -17.84 27.65
C THR A 94 -7.56 -17.02 27.95
N ILE A 95 -7.01 -16.39 26.93
CA ILE A 95 -5.91 -15.43 27.04
C ILE A 95 -6.37 -14.08 26.48
N GLN A 96 -5.77 -13.01 26.98
CA GLN A 96 -5.96 -11.67 26.44
C GLN A 96 -4.71 -11.29 25.64
N ARG A 97 -4.90 -10.87 24.39
CA ARG A 97 -3.82 -10.38 23.52
C ARG A 97 -4.04 -8.91 23.20
N LYS A 98 -2.97 -8.13 23.27
CA LYS A 98 -2.99 -6.76 22.75
C LYS A 98 -3.09 -6.78 21.22
N VAL A 99 -3.94 -5.93 20.69
CA VAL A 99 -4.22 -5.77 19.25
C VAL A 99 -4.27 -4.30 18.88
N LEU A 100 -4.26 -4.03 17.59
CA LEU A 100 -4.53 -2.72 17.00
C LEU A 100 -5.83 -2.81 16.22
N VAL A 101 -6.62 -1.74 16.24
CA VAL A 101 -7.96 -1.71 15.66
C VAL A 101 -8.08 -0.52 14.72
N GLU A 102 -8.58 -0.77 13.51
CA GLU A 102 -8.89 0.26 12.53
C GLU A 102 -10.40 0.28 12.31
N TYR A 103 -11.05 1.40 12.59
CA TYR A 103 -12.49 1.55 12.40
C TYR A 103 -12.82 2.04 10.99
N LYS A 104 -13.83 1.42 10.38
CA LYS A 104 -14.33 1.80 9.05
C LYS A 104 -15.84 1.96 9.09
N TYR A 105 -16.29 3.16 8.74
CA TYR A 105 -17.71 3.46 8.71
C TYR A 105 -18.37 2.88 7.46
N ASN A 106 -19.65 2.51 7.61
CA ASN A 106 -20.46 2.01 6.51
C ASN A 106 -20.73 3.14 5.51
N ASN A 107 -20.04 3.09 4.37
CA ASN A 107 -20.06 4.17 3.40
C ASN A 107 -20.97 3.90 2.18
N GLY A 108 -21.71 2.79 2.11
CA GLY A 108 -22.60 2.56 0.95
C GLY A 108 -23.16 1.16 0.76
N PRO A 109 -23.78 0.89 -0.40
CA PRO A 109 -24.24 -0.45 -0.75
C PRO A 109 -23.04 -1.39 -0.95
N ASN A 110 -23.17 -2.66 -0.56
CA ASN A 110 -22.15 -3.73 -0.68
C ASN A 110 -20.95 -3.66 0.29
N VAL A 111 -21.00 -2.89 1.37
CA VAL A 111 -19.88 -2.79 2.34
C VAL A 111 -19.49 -4.16 2.92
N GLU A 112 -20.43 -5.08 3.13
CA GLU A 112 -20.12 -6.43 3.64
C GLU A 112 -19.16 -7.21 2.72
N SER A 113 -19.39 -7.15 1.41
CA SER A 113 -18.51 -7.77 0.41
C SER A 113 -17.12 -7.12 0.41
N GLN A 114 -17.05 -5.79 0.56
CA GLN A 114 -15.80 -5.05 0.65
C GLN A 114 -15.03 -5.40 1.93
N VAL A 115 -15.72 -5.56 3.06
CA VAL A 115 -15.12 -6.00 4.33
C VAL A 115 -14.50 -7.38 4.16
N HIS A 116 -15.24 -8.34 3.61
CA HIS A 116 -14.72 -9.69 3.39
C HIS A 116 -13.52 -9.73 2.46
N GLN A 117 -13.56 -8.97 1.36
CA GLN A 117 -12.43 -8.85 0.43
C GLN A 117 -11.20 -8.27 1.12
N LEU A 118 -11.37 -7.17 1.86
CA LEU A 118 -10.29 -6.48 2.52
C LEU A 118 -9.65 -7.33 3.62
N VAL A 119 -10.46 -7.99 4.45
CA VAL A 119 -9.95 -8.92 5.48
C VAL A 119 -9.19 -10.06 4.82
N SER A 120 -9.68 -10.60 3.70
CA SER A 120 -8.99 -11.67 2.96
C SER A 120 -7.63 -11.24 2.41
N LEU A 121 -7.56 -10.02 1.84
CA LEU A 121 -6.32 -9.38 1.40
C LEU A 121 -5.34 -9.25 2.56
N LEU A 122 -5.75 -8.56 3.63
CA LEU A 122 -4.85 -8.20 4.74
C LEU A 122 -4.44 -9.41 5.58
N SER A 123 -5.31 -10.42 5.71
CA SER A 123 -4.96 -11.68 6.37
C SER A 123 -3.98 -12.51 5.55
N SER A 124 -3.94 -12.35 4.22
CA SER A 124 -2.98 -13.02 3.35
C SER A 124 -1.66 -12.25 3.22
N ALA A 125 -1.74 -10.91 3.24
CA ALA A 125 -0.61 -10.02 2.99
C ALA A 125 0.28 -9.75 4.21
N GLY A 126 -0.25 -9.85 5.44
CA GLY A 126 0.42 -9.42 6.66
C GLY A 126 1.74 -10.12 7.04
N GLY A 127 2.11 -11.19 6.33
CA GLY A 127 3.40 -11.89 6.48
C GLY A 127 4.32 -11.78 5.27
N SER A 128 4.05 -10.87 4.33
CA SER A 128 4.71 -10.79 3.02
C SER A 128 5.41 -9.47 2.76
N ASP A 129 5.94 -9.32 1.55
CA ASP A 129 6.63 -8.11 1.07
C ASP A 129 5.72 -6.87 0.97
N LEU A 130 4.40 -7.00 1.19
CA LEU A 130 3.46 -5.88 1.27
C LEU A 130 3.67 -4.97 2.49
N ARG A 131 4.47 -5.40 3.47
CA ARG A 131 4.80 -4.62 4.69
C ARG A 131 3.55 -4.04 5.36
N THR A 132 2.48 -4.82 5.46
CA THR A 132 1.27 -4.43 6.19
C THR A 132 1.08 -5.27 7.45
N LEU A 133 0.18 -4.86 8.33
CA LEU A 133 -0.11 -5.57 9.56
C LEU A 133 -0.95 -6.82 9.29
N GLN A 134 -0.70 -7.87 10.07
CA GLN A 134 -1.47 -9.10 9.99
C GLN A 134 -2.89 -8.90 10.54
N CYS A 135 -3.87 -8.84 9.64
CA CYS A 135 -5.27 -8.82 10.01
C CYS A 135 -5.70 -10.19 10.56
N LYS A 136 -6.35 -10.17 11.73
CA LYS A 136 -6.92 -11.33 12.44
C LYS A 136 -8.38 -11.54 12.11
N GLY A 137 -9.08 -10.48 11.73
CA GLY A 137 -10.50 -10.51 11.43
C GLY A 137 -11.14 -9.15 11.60
N TYR A 138 -12.46 -9.15 11.69
CA TYR A 138 -13.27 -7.95 11.86
C TYR A 138 -14.39 -8.17 12.86
N VAL A 139 -14.79 -7.10 13.55
CA VAL A 139 -16.03 -7.05 14.35
C VAL A 139 -17.06 -6.23 13.58
N ASP A 140 -18.28 -6.75 13.51
CA ASP A 140 -19.43 -6.04 12.95
C ASP A 140 -20.11 -5.24 14.04
N GLU A 141 -19.91 -3.91 14.04
CA GLU A 141 -20.52 -2.97 15.00
C GLU A 141 -21.60 -2.13 14.31
N ARG A 142 -22.17 -2.59 13.18
CA ARG A 142 -23.13 -1.82 12.39
C ARG A 142 -24.37 -1.44 13.19
N ASP A 143 -24.85 -2.34 14.05
CA ASP A 143 -26.08 -2.13 14.83
C ASP A 143 -25.89 -1.11 15.96
N ASP A 144 -24.67 -0.97 16.48
CA ASP A 144 -24.37 -0.06 17.60
C ASP A 144 -23.85 1.30 17.13
N THR A 145 -22.88 1.31 16.20
CA THR A 145 -22.12 2.51 15.81
C THR A 145 -22.04 2.73 14.30
N GLY A 146 -22.63 1.83 13.49
CA GLY A 146 -22.62 1.96 12.04
C GLY A 146 -21.25 1.73 11.39
N ARG A 147 -20.34 1.01 12.07
CA ARG A 147 -18.96 0.77 11.62
C ARG A 147 -18.55 -0.69 11.72
N TYR A 148 -17.40 -1.01 11.14
CA TYR A 148 -16.68 -2.26 11.31
C TYR A 148 -15.35 -1.98 11.99
N ALA A 149 -14.92 -2.88 12.87
CA ALA A 149 -13.62 -2.79 13.54
C ALA A 149 -12.68 -3.87 12.97
N PHE A 150 -11.62 -3.47 12.28
CA PHE A 150 -10.64 -4.39 11.72
C PHE A 150 -9.54 -4.63 12.75
N VAL A 151 -9.29 -5.89 13.09
CA VAL A 151 -8.38 -6.27 14.18
C VAL A 151 -7.05 -6.75 13.62
N PHE A 152 -5.96 -6.14 14.07
CA PHE A 152 -4.60 -6.40 13.64
C PHE A 152 -3.71 -6.84 14.79
N SER A 153 -2.74 -7.70 14.48
CA SER A 153 -1.64 -8.01 15.41
C SER A 153 -0.54 -6.97 15.35
N TYR A 154 0.09 -6.73 16.49
CA TYR A 154 1.40 -6.11 16.54
C TYR A 154 2.41 -6.98 15.76
N PRO A 155 3.38 -6.36 15.05
CA PRO A 155 4.46 -7.11 14.43
C PRO A 155 5.26 -7.90 15.47
N ASN A 156 5.95 -8.95 15.03
CA ASN A 156 6.84 -9.71 15.91
C ASN A 156 7.98 -8.81 16.40
N ASP A 157 8.48 -9.08 17.61
CA ASP A 157 9.64 -8.41 18.21
C ASP A 157 9.50 -6.90 18.47
N THR A 158 8.29 -6.34 18.32
CA THR A 158 8.00 -4.95 18.72
C THR A 158 7.61 -4.86 20.19
N ASP A 159 7.74 -3.66 20.74
CA ASP A 159 6.95 -3.27 21.90
C ASP A 159 5.46 -3.25 21.51
N LEU A 160 4.60 -3.40 22.51
CA LEU A 160 3.15 -3.34 22.38
C LEU A 160 2.65 -1.93 22.71
N SER A 161 3.43 -0.93 22.31
CA SER A 161 3.15 0.51 22.37
C SER A 161 2.46 0.97 21.09
N LEU A 162 1.80 2.13 21.13
CA LEU A 162 1.22 2.68 19.90
C LEU A 162 2.29 2.92 18.83
N PRO A 163 1.97 2.62 17.56
CA PRO A 163 2.87 2.92 16.47
C PRO A 163 2.97 4.43 16.26
N ILE A 164 4.09 4.85 15.68
CA ILE A 164 4.39 6.24 15.35
C ILE A 164 4.28 6.41 13.85
N SER A 165 3.48 7.37 13.39
CA SER A 165 3.32 7.64 11.96
C SER A 165 4.51 8.45 11.40
N LEU A 166 4.78 8.28 10.10
CA LEU A 166 5.74 9.13 9.38
C LEU A 166 5.35 10.61 9.48
N ASN A 167 4.05 10.93 9.52
CA ASN A 167 3.58 12.30 9.72
C ASN A 167 4.08 12.90 11.04
N GLU A 168 3.95 12.18 12.15
CA GLU A 168 4.44 12.63 13.46
C GLU A 168 5.96 12.81 13.47
N VAL A 169 6.69 11.91 12.80
CA VAL A 169 8.15 12.01 12.66
C VAL A 169 8.55 13.26 11.86
N LEU A 170 7.85 13.55 10.76
CA LEU A 170 8.08 14.75 9.94
C LEU A 170 7.80 16.04 10.73
N ARG A 171 6.68 16.08 11.47
CA ARG A 171 6.30 17.22 12.31
C ARG A 171 7.22 17.42 13.51
N GLY A 172 8.03 16.42 13.87
CA GLY A 172 8.92 16.46 15.02
C GLY A 172 8.17 16.49 16.35
N THR A 173 6.95 15.93 16.39
CA THR A 173 6.14 15.84 17.62
C THR A 173 6.54 14.67 18.52
N THR A 174 7.46 13.83 18.05
CA THR A 174 7.90 12.62 18.74
C THR A 174 9.22 12.86 19.48
N LYS A 175 9.49 12.03 20.49
CA LYS A 175 10.79 11.97 21.18
C LYS A 175 11.92 11.39 20.32
N HIS A 176 11.61 10.89 19.12
CA HIS A 176 12.53 10.13 18.29
C HIS A 176 13.35 11.04 17.36
N ALA A 177 14.54 10.56 17.00
CA ALA A 177 15.43 11.26 16.10
C ALA A 177 14.81 11.36 14.69
N ARG A 178 15.11 12.44 13.96
CA ARG A 178 14.75 12.54 12.55
C ARG A 178 15.42 11.42 11.74
N LEU A 179 14.79 10.98 10.65
CA LEU A 179 15.40 10.03 9.73
C LEU A 179 16.70 10.62 9.18
N SER A 180 17.77 9.83 9.28
CA SER A 180 19.01 10.11 8.57
C SER A 180 18.78 10.03 7.06
N LEU A 181 19.69 10.59 6.25
CA LEU A 181 19.54 10.52 4.79
C LEU A 181 19.44 9.07 4.28
N PRO A 182 20.27 8.10 4.74
CA PRO A 182 20.09 6.68 4.39
C PRO A 182 18.71 6.13 4.77
N ASP A 183 18.21 6.45 5.98
CA ASP A 183 16.89 5.98 6.42
C ASP A 183 15.76 6.52 5.53
N ARG A 184 15.89 7.76 5.03
CA ARG A 184 14.92 8.35 4.09
C ARG A 184 14.82 7.55 2.79
N PHE A 185 15.97 7.21 2.20
CA PHE A 185 16.02 6.36 1.00
C PHE A 185 15.43 4.98 1.29
N HIS A 186 15.83 4.37 2.41
CA HIS A 186 15.34 3.05 2.81
C HIS A 186 13.82 3.03 2.97
N VAL A 187 13.26 3.95 3.75
CA VAL A 187 11.80 4.03 3.97
C VAL A 187 11.07 4.29 2.65
N ALA A 188 11.56 5.22 1.83
CA ALA A 188 11.00 5.52 0.52
C ALA A 188 10.97 4.26 -0.38
N GLN A 189 12.08 3.53 -0.45
CA GLN A 189 12.21 2.34 -1.27
C GLN A 189 11.31 1.20 -0.77
N VAL A 190 11.28 0.94 0.54
CA VAL A 190 10.45 -0.13 1.12
C VAL A 190 8.97 0.13 0.87
N ILE A 191 8.51 1.36 1.07
CA ILE A 191 7.11 1.71 0.82
C ILE A 191 6.79 1.68 -0.67
N ALA A 192 7.65 2.21 -1.54
CA ALA A 192 7.44 2.14 -2.99
C ALA A 192 7.38 0.69 -3.47
N ASN A 193 8.25 -0.19 -2.96
CA ASN A 193 8.22 -1.62 -3.27
C ASN A 193 6.91 -2.29 -2.78
N SER A 194 6.45 -1.94 -1.57
CA SER A 194 5.19 -2.47 -1.03
C SER A 194 3.99 -2.11 -1.90
N VAL A 195 3.95 -0.86 -2.40
CA VAL A 195 2.92 -0.39 -3.37
C VAL A 195 3.05 -1.13 -4.70
N SER A 196 4.27 -1.31 -5.19
CA SER A 196 4.53 -2.06 -6.44
C SER A 196 4.01 -3.49 -6.36
N VAL A 197 4.26 -4.17 -5.25
CA VAL A 197 3.80 -5.53 -4.99
C VAL A 197 2.26 -5.58 -4.97
N LEU A 198 1.63 -4.69 -4.21
CA LEU A 198 0.16 -4.59 -4.14
C LEU A 198 -0.45 -4.40 -5.55
N HIS A 199 0.15 -3.53 -6.36
CA HIS A 199 -0.31 -3.27 -7.73
C HIS A 199 -0.08 -4.46 -8.66
N ALA A 200 1.05 -5.18 -8.52
CA ALA A 200 1.33 -6.40 -9.28
C ALA A 200 0.34 -7.53 -8.97
N ASP A 201 -0.25 -7.54 -7.78
CA ASP A 201 -1.31 -8.48 -7.39
C ASP A 201 -2.72 -8.00 -7.79
N GLY A 202 -2.84 -6.84 -8.43
CA GLY A 202 -4.09 -6.31 -8.97
C GLY A 202 -4.91 -5.45 -8.01
N TRP A 203 -4.34 -5.06 -6.88
CA TRP A 203 -5.02 -4.30 -5.82
C TRP A 203 -4.61 -2.83 -5.79
N VAL A 204 -5.48 -1.99 -5.23
CA VAL A 204 -5.21 -0.56 -4.96
C VAL A 204 -5.40 -0.23 -3.48
N HIS A 205 -4.55 0.63 -2.91
CA HIS A 205 -4.54 1.00 -1.48
C HIS A 205 -5.59 2.07 -1.13
N LYS A 206 -5.71 3.12 -1.96
CA LYS A 206 -6.67 4.24 -1.84
C LYS A 206 -6.39 5.31 -0.77
N SER A 207 -5.63 5.01 0.29
CA SER A 207 -5.28 5.98 1.35
C SER A 207 -3.77 6.15 1.58
N ILE A 208 -2.94 6.12 0.54
CA ILE A 208 -1.48 6.32 0.71
C ILE A 208 -1.20 7.77 1.16
N ARG A 209 -0.68 7.91 2.39
CA ARG A 209 -0.38 9.20 3.06
C ARG A 209 0.74 9.02 4.10
N SER A 210 1.37 10.09 4.58
CA SER A 210 2.35 9.97 5.69
C SER A 210 1.72 9.46 7.00
N HIS A 211 0.40 9.59 7.18
CA HIS A 211 -0.32 9.01 8.32
C HIS A 211 -0.51 7.48 8.20
N SER A 212 -0.51 6.96 6.97
CA SER A 212 -0.69 5.53 6.67
C SER A 212 0.61 4.72 6.73
N ILE A 213 1.74 5.37 7.03
CA ILE A 213 3.05 4.74 7.16
C ILE A 213 3.45 4.83 8.61
N VAL A 214 3.64 3.69 9.26
CA VAL A 214 3.87 3.62 10.69
C VAL A 214 5.10 2.80 11.06
N PHE A 215 5.67 3.12 12.21
CA PHE A 215 6.84 2.48 12.78
C PHE A 215 6.55 2.00 14.20
N PHE A 216 7.19 0.91 14.59
CA PHE A 216 7.02 0.31 15.91
C PHE A 216 8.34 0.33 16.68
N GLU A 217 8.30 0.72 17.96
CA GLU A 217 9.44 0.55 18.85
C GLU A 217 9.78 -0.95 18.97
N ARG A 218 11.07 -1.29 19.03
CA ARG A 218 11.51 -2.68 19.24
C ARG A 218 11.46 -2.99 20.72
N ARG A 219 11.15 -4.23 21.09
CA ARG A 219 11.06 -4.63 22.51
C ARG A 219 12.35 -4.37 23.30
N ASP A 220 13.50 -4.60 22.66
CA ASP A 220 14.82 -4.56 23.30
C ASP A 220 15.69 -3.39 22.78
N GLY A 221 15.10 -2.34 22.19
CA GLY A 221 15.90 -1.28 21.59
C GLY A 221 15.11 -0.03 21.20
N PRO A 222 15.81 1.04 20.78
CA PRO A 222 15.15 2.24 20.32
C PRO A 222 14.36 1.97 19.03
N LEU A 223 13.43 2.87 18.71
CA LEU A 223 12.78 2.91 17.40
C LEU A 223 13.83 2.91 16.29
N THR A 224 13.69 1.98 15.34
CA THR A 224 14.45 1.96 14.10
C THR A 224 13.50 2.15 12.93
N TYR A 225 13.95 2.89 11.91
CA TYR A 225 13.15 3.17 10.71
C TYR A 225 13.33 2.10 9.62
N ASP A 226 13.92 0.96 9.98
CA ASP A 226 14.25 -0.15 9.08
C ASP A 226 13.03 -1.00 8.69
N HIS A 227 11.94 -0.94 9.47
CA HIS A 227 10.71 -1.69 9.23
C HIS A 227 9.48 -0.76 9.21
N PRO A 228 9.29 0.07 8.17
CA PRO A 228 8.03 0.78 7.98
C PRO A 228 6.90 -0.20 7.64
N PHE A 229 5.69 0.10 8.13
CA PHE A 229 4.47 -0.63 7.80
C PHE A 229 3.45 0.29 7.12
N LEU A 230 2.79 -0.23 6.08
CA LEU A 230 1.66 0.42 5.42
C LEU A 230 0.36 -0.05 6.10
N VAL A 231 -0.50 0.89 6.48
CA VAL A 231 -1.78 0.71 7.20
C VAL A 231 -2.85 1.64 6.61
N ASP A 232 -4.05 1.77 7.21
CA ASP A 232 -5.12 2.65 6.71
C ASP A 232 -5.63 2.22 5.32
N PHE A 233 -5.70 0.91 5.06
CA PHE A 233 -6.22 0.37 3.80
C PHE A 233 -7.73 0.57 3.76
N GLU A 234 -8.21 1.74 3.37
CA GLU A 234 -9.63 2.16 3.37
C GLU A 234 -10.63 1.04 3.02
N TYR A 235 -11.06 0.91 1.77
CA TYR A 235 -11.75 -0.30 1.28
C TYR A 235 -10.96 -0.72 0.04
N SER A 236 -9.71 -1.18 0.28
CA SER A 236 -8.83 -1.68 -0.77
C SER A 236 -9.53 -2.78 -1.55
N ARG A 237 -9.37 -2.76 -2.87
CA ARG A 237 -10.16 -3.55 -3.80
C ARG A 237 -9.35 -3.88 -5.06
N PRO A 238 -9.74 -4.91 -5.82
CA PRO A 238 -9.19 -5.13 -7.15
C PRO A 238 -9.46 -3.91 -8.05
N GLU A 239 -8.50 -3.52 -8.89
CA GLU A 239 -8.63 -2.34 -9.77
C GLU A 239 -9.89 -2.38 -10.64
N ASN A 240 -10.28 -3.57 -11.12
CA ASN A 240 -11.41 -3.81 -12.02
C ASN A 240 -12.78 -3.89 -11.31
N SER A 241 -12.84 -3.72 -9.99
CA SER A 241 -14.11 -3.70 -9.25
C SER A 241 -14.85 -2.37 -9.41
N ASP A 242 -16.09 -2.26 -8.96
CA ASP A 242 -16.85 -1.00 -8.99
C ASP A 242 -16.24 0.06 -8.06
N THR A 243 -16.06 1.28 -8.56
CA THR A 243 -15.55 2.41 -7.79
C THR A 243 -16.65 3.12 -7.05
N MET A 244 -16.44 3.35 -5.75
CA MET A 244 -17.21 4.37 -5.03
C MET A 244 -16.83 5.75 -5.58
N TRP A 245 -17.85 6.49 -6.00
CA TRP A 245 -17.74 7.85 -6.54
C TRP A 245 -17.84 8.92 -5.45
N ASP A 246 -17.75 8.51 -4.19
CA ASP A 246 -17.93 9.42 -3.06
C ASP A 246 -16.83 10.48 -3.04
N SER A 247 -17.27 11.72 -2.84
CA SER A 247 -16.42 12.82 -2.45
C SER A 247 -16.08 12.67 -0.97
N ASP A 248 -14.80 12.53 -0.62
CA ASP A 248 -14.39 12.64 0.77
C ASP A 248 -13.93 14.07 1.04
N GLU A 249 -14.64 14.71 1.96
CA GLU A 249 -14.54 16.12 2.32
C GLU A 249 -13.33 16.43 3.21
N ASP A 250 -12.58 15.42 3.67
CA ASP A 250 -11.39 15.61 4.49
C ASP A 250 -10.30 16.33 3.69
N ALA A 251 -10.11 17.60 4.03
CA ALA A 251 -9.11 18.48 3.41
C ALA A 251 -7.68 17.92 3.53
N GLN A 252 -7.34 17.22 4.61
CA GLN A 252 -6.01 16.64 4.80
C GLN A 252 -5.78 15.43 3.90
N ARG A 253 -6.78 14.56 3.72
CA ARG A 253 -6.72 13.46 2.74
C ARG A 253 -6.61 13.98 1.32
N ASN A 254 -7.31 15.06 1.00
CA ASN A 254 -7.28 15.67 -0.34
C ASN A 254 -5.89 16.21 -0.75
N LEU A 255 -4.98 16.45 0.20
CA LEU A 255 -3.57 16.83 -0.10
C LEU A 255 -2.81 15.76 -0.88
N TYR A 256 -3.20 14.50 -0.73
CA TYR A 256 -2.56 13.33 -1.36
C TYR A 256 -3.31 12.85 -2.60
N ARG A 257 -4.57 13.26 -2.77
CA ARG A 257 -5.40 12.79 -3.88
C ARG A 257 -5.00 13.43 -5.20
N HIS A 258 -5.01 12.61 -6.23
CA HIS A 258 -4.86 13.09 -7.60
C HIS A 258 -5.99 14.08 -7.93
N PRO A 259 -5.73 15.18 -8.66
CA PRO A 259 -6.75 16.19 -8.99
C PRO A 259 -8.03 15.65 -9.61
N ALA A 260 -7.96 14.61 -10.45
CA ALA A 260 -9.13 13.96 -11.06
C ALA A 260 -10.07 13.24 -10.06
N ARG A 261 -9.63 13.08 -8.80
CA ARG A 261 -10.40 12.45 -7.70
C ARG A 261 -10.60 13.38 -6.51
N GLN A 262 -10.23 14.66 -6.62
CA GLN A 262 -10.49 15.64 -5.57
C GLN A 262 -11.94 16.16 -5.69
N TYR A 263 -12.58 16.40 -4.54
CA TYR A 263 -13.97 16.87 -4.48
C TYR A 263 -14.91 15.91 -5.21
N THR A 264 -15.47 16.31 -6.36
CA THR A 264 -16.30 15.45 -7.21
C THR A 264 -15.41 14.63 -8.15
N PRO A 265 -15.32 13.29 -7.97
CA PRO A 265 -14.45 12.48 -8.80
C PRO A 265 -14.89 12.46 -10.27
N THR A 266 -13.95 12.68 -11.18
CA THR A 266 -14.20 12.67 -12.63
C THR A 266 -13.79 11.34 -13.29
N GLU A 267 -12.98 10.54 -12.60
CA GLU A 267 -12.45 9.27 -13.07
C GLU A 267 -12.65 8.15 -12.04
N SER A 268 -12.60 6.89 -12.48
CA SER A 268 -12.50 5.75 -11.58
C SER A 268 -11.12 5.74 -10.89
N PHE A 269 -11.06 5.26 -9.64
CA PHE A 269 -9.80 5.05 -8.94
C PHE A 269 -9.01 3.91 -9.61
N THR A 270 -7.76 4.18 -9.93
CA THR A 270 -6.80 3.29 -10.62
C THR A 270 -5.46 3.29 -9.88
N LYS A 271 -4.54 2.39 -10.24
CA LYS A 271 -3.17 2.35 -9.70
C LYS A 271 -2.43 3.68 -9.81
N LEU A 272 -2.71 4.50 -10.84
CA LEU A 272 -2.12 5.84 -11.00
C LEU A 272 -2.41 6.78 -9.84
N HIS A 273 -3.57 6.62 -9.20
CA HIS A 273 -3.99 7.46 -8.09
C HIS A 273 -3.18 7.16 -6.83
N ASP A 274 -2.90 5.88 -6.57
CA ASP A 274 -1.97 5.44 -5.52
C ASP A 274 -0.54 5.93 -5.82
N ILE A 275 -0.08 5.81 -7.07
CA ILE A 275 1.26 6.27 -7.47
C ILE A 275 1.42 7.78 -7.26
N TYR A 276 0.40 8.57 -7.60
CA TYR A 276 0.41 10.01 -7.32
C TYR A 276 0.52 10.29 -5.82
N ALA A 277 -0.31 9.63 -5.01
CA ALA A 277 -0.31 9.79 -3.56
C ALA A 277 1.04 9.39 -2.93
N LEU A 278 1.65 8.31 -3.43
CA LEU A 278 3.02 7.93 -3.08
C LEU A 278 4.02 9.01 -3.48
N GLY A 279 3.89 9.63 -4.66
CA GLY A 279 4.74 10.76 -5.08
C GLY A 279 4.71 11.92 -4.09
N VAL A 280 3.54 12.23 -3.52
CA VAL A 280 3.41 13.24 -2.45
C VAL A 280 4.16 12.81 -1.19
N VAL A 281 4.00 11.55 -0.74
CA VAL A 281 4.74 11.03 0.42
C VAL A 281 6.26 11.04 0.20
N LEU A 282 6.73 10.64 -0.97
CA LEU A 282 8.15 10.67 -1.31
C LEU A 282 8.70 12.10 -1.31
N LEU A 283 7.90 13.08 -1.77
CA LEU A 283 8.23 14.49 -1.67
C LEU A 283 8.34 14.93 -0.21
N GLU A 284 7.41 14.51 0.67
CA GLU A 284 7.46 14.81 2.10
C GLU A 284 8.75 14.29 2.76
N ILE A 285 9.11 13.03 2.50
CA ILE A 285 10.34 12.40 3.00
C ILE A 285 11.57 13.17 2.55
N GLY A 286 11.62 13.54 1.26
CA GLY A 286 12.80 14.14 0.66
C GLY A 286 13.02 15.60 1.04
N LEU A 287 11.95 16.40 1.10
CA LEU A 287 12.02 17.79 1.58
C LEU A 287 12.02 17.91 3.10
N TRP A 288 11.67 16.82 3.80
CA TRP A 288 11.47 16.81 5.25
C TRP A 288 10.41 17.82 5.71
N GLN A 289 9.30 17.86 4.98
CA GLN A 289 8.16 18.75 5.21
C GLN A 289 6.88 17.96 4.94
N THR A 290 5.86 18.18 5.74
CA THR A 290 4.54 17.59 5.46
C THR A 290 3.88 18.24 4.24
N ALA A 291 2.96 17.52 3.59
CA ALA A 291 2.18 18.01 2.46
C ALA A 291 1.41 19.29 2.84
N PHE A 292 0.94 19.36 4.09
CA PHE A 292 0.31 20.55 4.67
C PHE A 292 1.27 21.75 4.72
N GLU A 293 2.49 21.56 5.23
CA GLU A 293 3.50 22.63 5.29
C GLU A 293 3.91 23.11 3.90
N ILE A 294 4.05 22.19 2.92
CA ILE A 294 4.34 22.54 1.53
C ILE A 294 3.21 23.40 0.95
N GLN A 295 1.95 23.00 1.16
CA GLN A 295 0.79 23.77 0.72
C GLN A 295 0.75 25.15 1.40
N GLU A 296 0.94 25.21 2.71
CA GLU A 296 0.91 26.46 3.48
C GLU A 296 1.98 27.45 3.01
N GLN A 297 3.21 26.97 2.78
CA GLN A 297 4.30 27.77 2.24
C GLN A 297 3.98 28.29 0.84
N ALA A 298 3.38 27.45 -0.02
CA ALA A 298 2.93 27.87 -1.34
C ALA A 298 1.82 28.93 -1.27
N ILE A 299 0.86 28.80 -0.36
CA ILE A 299 -0.21 29.79 -0.13
C ILE A 299 0.40 31.12 0.33
N ARG A 300 1.37 31.09 1.25
CA ARG A 300 2.07 32.30 1.73
C ARG A 300 2.84 33.00 0.61
N ARG A 301 3.44 32.24 -0.31
CA ARG A 301 4.26 32.75 -1.42
C ARG A 301 3.45 33.24 -2.62
N LEU A 302 2.41 32.49 -3.00
CA LEU A 302 1.68 32.65 -4.27
C LEU A 302 0.23 33.12 -4.10
N GLY A 303 -0.30 33.08 -2.87
CA GLY A 303 -1.70 33.31 -2.56
C GLY A 303 -2.58 32.06 -2.73
N ILE A 304 -3.69 32.00 -1.99
CA ILE A 304 -4.60 30.84 -1.95
C ILE A 304 -5.15 30.48 -3.33
N ALA A 305 -5.46 31.47 -4.17
CA ALA A 305 -6.00 31.25 -5.51
C ALA A 305 -5.02 30.55 -6.46
N ALA A 306 -3.72 30.60 -6.19
CA ALA A 306 -2.69 29.91 -6.98
C ALA A 306 -2.51 28.44 -6.55
N VAL A 307 -3.03 28.05 -5.39
CA VAL A 307 -2.86 26.72 -4.80
C VAL A 307 -4.16 25.92 -4.82
N VAL A 308 -5.28 26.60 -4.57
CA VAL A 308 -6.61 25.99 -4.51
C VAL A 308 -7.23 25.96 -5.91
N GLY A 309 -7.63 24.75 -6.31
CA GLY A 309 -8.27 24.47 -7.58
C GLY A 309 -7.61 23.31 -8.31
N GLU A 310 -8.33 22.83 -9.32
CA GLU A 310 -7.95 21.67 -10.10
C GLU A 310 -6.49 21.79 -10.60
N TRP A 311 -5.69 20.76 -10.35
CA TRP A 311 -4.30 20.63 -10.79
C TRP A 311 -3.28 21.63 -10.22
N LYS A 312 -3.71 22.68 -9.51
CA LYS A 312 -2.81 23.72 -9.00
C LYS A 312 -1.87 23.22 -7.91
N LEU A 313 -2.40 22.48 -6.94
CA LEU A 313 -1.57 21.85 -5.90
C LEU A 313 -0.59 20.82 -6.50
N LYS A 314 -1.02 20.05 -7.51
CA LYS A 314 -0.14 19.14 -8.27
C LYS A 314 1.02 19.91 -8.91
N LYS A 315 0.78 21.09 -9.50
CA LYS A 315 1.87 21.94 -10.05
C LYS A 315 2.83 22.41 -8.97
N VAL A 316 2.34 22.82 -7.81
CA VAL A 316 3.18 23.20 -6.66
C VAL A 316 4.10 22.04 -6.25
N TYR A 317 3.58 20.82 -6.16
CA TYR A 317 4.39 19.64 -5.83
C TYR A 317 5.44 19.33 -6.90
N ILE A 318 5.09 19.42 -8.19
CA ILE A 318 6.03 19.21 -9.30
C ILE A 318 7.16 20.26 -9.27
N GLU A 319 6.83 21.52 -9.04
CA GLU A 319 7.83 22.59 -8.91
C GLU A 319 8.75 22.37 -7.69
N ALA A 320 8.19 21.97 -6.56
CA ALA A 320 8.95 21.67 -5.35
C ALA A 320 9.91 20.49 -5.56
N ALA A 321 9.45 19.44 -6.23
CA ALA A 321 10.28 18.30 -6.63
C ALA A 321 11.41 18.73 -7.58
N GLY A 322 11.11 19.51 -8.63
CA GLY A 322 12.11 19.90 -9.63
C GLY A 322 13.18 20.89 -9.12
N ALA A 323 12.85 21.76 -8.17
CA ALA A 323 13.76 22.79 -7.70
C ALA A 323 14.57 22.39 -6.45
N GLY A 324 13.89 21.92 -5.40
CA GLY A 324 14.49 21.72 -4.09
C GLY A 324 15.02 20.32 -3.86
N LEU A 325 14.34 19.31 -4.42
CA LEU A 325 14.55 17.91 -4.06
C LEU A 325 15.88 17.36 -4.57
N ILE A 326 16.33 17.79 -5.76
CA ILE A 326 17.61 17.37 -6.36
C ILE A 326 18.79 17.68 -5.42
N HIS A 327 18.77 18.82 -4.74
CA HIS A 327 19.86 19.21 -3.84
C HIS A 327 19.83 18.45 -2.50
N GLN A 328 18.67 17.94 -2.08
CA GLN A 328 18.51 17.23 -0.81
C GLN A 328 18.70 15.72 -0.95
N MET A 329 18.19 15.15 -2.04
CA MET A 329 18.07 13.70 -2.26
C MET A 329 18.75 13.23 -3.56
N GLY A 330 19.36 14.13 -4.33
CA GLY A 330 19.96 13.79 -5.62
C GLY A 330 18.95 13.64 -6.77
N PRO A 331 19.46 13.57 -8.01
CA PRO A 331 18.63 13.59 -9.21
C PRO A 331 17.76 12.34 -9.39
N ALA A 332 18.25 11.15 -9.01
CA ALA A 332 17.49 9.90 -9.15
C ALA A 332 16.20 9.92 -8.31
N TYR A 333 16.31 10.26 -7.02
CA TYR A 333 15.15 10.41 -6.13
C TYR A 333 14.19 11.48 -6.65
N SER A 334 14.72 12.63 -7.09
CA SER A 334 13.89 13.70 -7.64
C SER A 334 13.11 13.26 -8.88
N ASN A 335 13.75 12.50 -9.78
CA ASN A 335 13.11 11.99 -10.98
C ASN A 335 12.01 10.98 -10.64
N ALA A 336 12.26 10.07 -9.69
CA ALA A 336 11.25 9.13 -9.20
C ALA A 336 9.99 9.87 -8.69
N VAL A 337 10.18 10.92 -7.88
CA VAL A 337 9.06 11.75 -7.38
C VAL A 337 8.33 12.46 -8.53
N LEU A 338 9.06 13.05 -9.48
CA LEU A 338 8.46 13.71 -10.65
C LEU A 338 7.66 12.73 -11.51
N THR A 339 8.16 11.51 -11.73
CA THR A 339 7.46 10.45 -12.46
C THR A 339 6.13 10.11 -11.77
N CYS A 340 6.13 9.94 -10.44
CA CYS A 340 4.92 9.68 -9.67
C CYS A 340 3.90 10.84 -9.76
N LEU A 341 4.34 12.08 -9.59
CA LEU A 341 3.46 13.25 -9.55
C LEU A 341 2.89 13.63 -10.92
N SER A 342 3.70 13.51 -11.98
CA SER A 342 3.29 13.82 -13.35
C SER A 342 2.37 12.75 -13.93
N GLY A 343 2.59 11.48 -13.56
CA GLY A 343 1.98 10.32 -14.21
C GLY A 343 2.73 9.88 -15.48
N ASP A 344 3.94 10.40 -15.72
CA ASP A 344 4.77 10.06 -16.90
C ASP A 344 5.47 8.70 -16.75
N LEU A 345 4.66 7.65 -16.59
CA LEU A 345 5.15 6.28 -16.57
C LEU A 345 5.44 5.77 -17.99
N GLY A 346 5.05 6.49 -19.05
CA GLY A 346 5.34 6.13 -20.44
C GLY A 346 4.64 4.85 -20.93
N HIS A 347 4.57 4.68 -22.25
CA HIS A 347 4.18 3.42 -22.89
C HIS A 347 5.44 2.66 -23.29
N VAL A 348 5.78 1.57 -22.61
CA VAL A 348 6.85 0.68 -23.11
C VAL A 348 6.28 -0.12 -24.28
N THR A 349 6.69 0.23 -25.50
CA THR A 349 6.53 -0.67 -26.64
C THR A 349 7.66 -1.67 -26.54
N VAL A 350 7.35 -2.91 -26.18
CA VAL A 350 8.34 -3.99 -26.20
C VAL A 350 8.76 -4.15 -27.67
N GLN A 351 9.99 -3.78 -28.01
CA GLN A 351 10.59 -4.14 -29.30
C GLN A 351 10.80 -5.65 -29.28
N SER A 352 9.94 -6.37 -30.00
CA SER A 352 10.18 -7.76 -30.33
C SER A 352 11.30 -7.82 -31.37
N ASP A 353 12.53 -7.88 -30.91
CA ASP A 353 13.66 -8.33 -31.73
C ASP A 353 13.48 -9.82 -32.00
N LEU A 354 12.76 -10.15 -33.08
CA LEU A 354 12.85 -11.38 -33.88
C LEU A 354 11.97 -11.19 -35.12
N GLN A 355 12.53 -10.54 -36.15
CA GLN A 355 11.93 -10.51 -37.49
C GLN A 355 12.29 -11.80 -38.24
N MET A 356 11.26 -12.56 -38.66
CA MET A 356 11.31 -13.47 -39.81
C MET A 356 10.03 -13.29 -40.65
N PRO A 357 10.08 -13.55 -41.98
CA PRO A 357 9.23 -12.87 -42.95
C PRO A 357 7.86 -13.50 -43.15
N SER A 358 6.89 -12.60 -43.36
CA SER A 358 5.54 -12.73 -43.91
C SER A 358 5.08 -14.10 -44.44
N LEU A 359 3.93 -14.56 -43.92
CA LEU A 359 2.84 -15.05 -44.77
C LEU A 359 1.50 -14.48 -44.25
N ARG A 360 0.71 -14.00 -45.21
CA ARG A 360 -0.51 -13.21 -45.04
C ARG A 360 -1.61 -13.94 -44.26
N GLY A 361 -2.29 -13.19 -43.40
CA GLY A 361 -3.59 -13.53 -42.83
C GLY A 361 -3.87 -12.61 -41.64
N ASP A 362 -4.93 -11.83 -41.74
CA ASP A 362 -5.27 -10.75 -40.79
C ASP A 362 -5.26 -11.21 -39.32
N SER A 363 -4.43 -10.56 -38.50
CA SER A 363 -4.55 -10.58 -37.05
C SER A 363 -4.24 -9.18 -36.51
N GLN A 364 -5.24 -8.58 -35.87
CA GLN A 364 -5.07 -7.40 -35.03
C GLN A 364 -3.90 -7.64 -34.08
N THR A 365 -2.88 -6.79 -34.15
CA THR A 365 -1.72 -6.79 -33.26
C THR A 365 -2.20 -6.48 -31.84
N ALA A 366 -2.39 -7.52 -31.03
CA ALA A 366 -2.48 -7.40 -29.58
C ALA A 366 -1.08 -7.07 -29.05
N GLY A 367 -0.72 -5.79 -29.05
CA GLY A 367 0.45 -5.31 -28.34
C GLY A 367 0.24 -5.52 -26.84
N THR A 368 1.07 -6.36 -26.21
CA THR A 368 1.08 -6.56 -24.77
C THR A 368 1.42 -5.22 -24.10
N ARG A 369 0.40 -4.50 -23.63
CA ARG A 369 0.58 -3.29 -22.83
C ARG A 369 1.27 -3.73 -21.53
N ALA A 370 2.50 -3.30 -21.31
CA ALA A 370 3.20 -3.58 -20.06
C ALA A 370 2.32 -3.15 -18.87
N ASP A 371 2.18 -4.02 -17.87
CA ASP A 371 1.43 -3.73 -16.65
C ASP A 371 2.04 -2.48 -16.00
N ILE A 372 1.19 -1.53 -15.65
CA ILE A 372 1.60 -0.27 -15.03
C ILE A 372 2.42 -0.49 -13.75
N GLY A 373 2.18 -1.61 -13.04
CA GLY A 373 2.98 -2.01 -11.89
C GLY A 373 4.44 -2.31 -12.23
N MET A 374 4.70 -2.96 -13.37
CA MET A 374 6.07 -3.26 -13.83
C MET A 374 6.82 -1.98 -14.22
N ILE A 375 6.13 -1.09 -14.93
CA ILE A 375 6.69 0.21 -15.33
C ILE A 375 7.01 1.04 -14.10
N PHE A 376 6.11 1.05 -13.11
CA PHE A 376 6.31 1.73 -11.84
C PHE A 376 7.53 1.21 -11.09
N TYR A 377 7.70 -0.11 -10.99
CA TYR A 377 8.89 -0.71 -10.37
C TYR A 377 10.19 -0.19 -11.00
N GLN A 378 10.31 -0.33 -12.33
CA GLN A 378 11.52 0.04 -13.06
C GLN A 378 11.83 1.54 -13.00
N LYS A 379 10.79 2.39 -13.09
CA LYS A 379 10.98 3.84 -13.16
C LYS A 379 11.04 4.53 -11.80
N VAL A 380 10.57 3.88 -10.74
CA VAL A 380 10.47 4.51 -9.41
C VAL A 380 11.23 3.70 -8.39
N VAL A 381 10.87 2.43 -8.17
CA VAL A 381 11.46 1.61 -7.09
C VAL A 381 12.97 1.43 -7.29
N GLU A 382 13.41 1.12 -8.51
CA GLU A 382 14.85 0.99 -8.81
C GLU A 382 15.61 2.31 -8.62
N MET A 383 15.02 3.46 -8.99
CA MET A 383 15.67 4.77 -8.82
C MET A 383 15.82 5.19 -7.36
N LEU A 384 15.02 4.61 -6.46
CA LEU A 384 15.11 4.84 -5.03
C LEU A 384 16.18 3.97 -4.35
N ASP A 385 16.77 3.00 -5.07
CA ASP A 385 17.86 2.18 -4.52
C ASP A 385 19.14 3.02 -4.37
N PRO A 386 19.62 3.26 -3.13
CA PRO A 386 20.83 4.03 -2.89
C PRO A 386 22.10 3.34 -3.45
N SER A 387 22.04 2.06 -3.83
CA SER A 387 23.18 1.36 -4.47
C SER A 387 23.62 2.05 -5.77
N HIS A 388 22.73 2.74 -6.47
CA HIS A 388 23.04 3.52 -7.66
C HIS A 388 23.87 4.78 -7.41
N LEU A 389 23.91 5.30 -6.17
CA LEU A 389 24.71 6.47 -5.80
C LEU A 389 26.20 6.13 -5.59
N SER A 390 26.54 4.84 -5.54
CA SER A 390 27.89 4.33 -5.26
C SER A 390 28.72 3.95 -6.50
N LYS A 391 28.19 4.17 -7.70
CA LYS A 391 28.83 3.82 -8.98
C LYS A 391 29.29 5.02 -9.79
#